data_AF-A0AAV3EPU6-F1
#
_entry.id   AF-A0AAV3EPU6-F1
#
_cell.length_a   1.000
_cell.length_b   1.000
_cell.length_c   1.000
_cell.angle_alpha   90.00
_cell.angle_beta   90.00
_cell.angle_gamma   90.00
#
_symmetry.space_group_name_H-M   'P 1'
#
loop_
_entity.id
_entity.type
_entity.pdbx_description
1 polymer ?
#
loop_
_entity_poly.entity_id
_entity_poly.type
_entity_poly.pdbx_seq_one_letter_code
_entity_poly.pdbx_strand_id
1 'polypeptide(L)'
;MLEKRPEDTGLQPQRTVLSWFRTVAVIFLNALLLMKVGLCSENTLFIVLGGTILLLATLMYSYSVQRNLIIDYNIELVDNKTVNMHRTISILLSIIAFLLFFYFAHNLFYDFSRL
;
A
#
# COMPACT_ATOMS: atom_id res chain seq x y z
N MET A 1 -32.26 0.37 -14.04
CA MET A 1 -32.40 1.73 -13.46
C MET A 1 -31.40 1.82 -12.32
N LEU A 2 -30.41 2.71 -12.42
CA LEU A 2 -29.45 2.94 -11.33
C LEU A 2 -30.13 3.84 -10.29
N GLU A 3 -30.57 3.26 -9.19
CA GLU A 3 -31.19 4.01 -8.10
C GLU A 3 -30.09 4.64 -7.25
N LYS A 4 -30.11 5.97 -7.10
CA LYS A 4 -29.18 6.68 -6.20
C LYS A 4 -29.49 6.19 -4.78
N ARG A 5 -28.47 5.70 -4.07
CA ARG A 5 -28.64 5.23 -2.70
C ARG A 5 -29.09 6.41 -1.82
N PRO A 6 -30.07 6.24 -0.92
CA PRO A 6 -30.38 7.27 0.06
C PRO A 6 -29.12 7.60 0.86
N GLU A 7 -28.78 8.90 0.95
CA GLU A 7 -27.62 9.40 1.67
C GLU A 7 -27.79 9.11 3.16
N ASP A 8 -27.33 7.94 3.60
CA ASP A 8 -27.27 7.59 5.00
C ASP A 8 -26.16 8.42 5.66
N THR A 9 -26.56 9.45 6.39
CA THR A 9 -25.66 10.42 7.04
C THR A 9 -24.74 9.76 8.08
N GLY A 10 -25.11 8.55 8.55
CA GLY A 10 -24.30 7.76 9.47
C GLY A 10 -23.18 6.97 8.79
N LEU A 11 -23.34 6.64 7.49
CA LEU A 11 -22.26 6.09 6.69
C LEU A 11 -21.36 7.26 6.27
N GLN A 12 -20.09 7.25 6.69
CA GLN A 12 -19.09 8.25 6.28
C GLN A 12 -18.14 7.69 5.19
N PRO A 13 -18.63 7.24 4.01
CA PRO A 13 -17.77 6.69 2.98
C PRO A 13 -16.70 7.71 2.56
N GLN A 14 -17.07 8.99 2.52
CA GLN A 14 -16.16 10.10 2.22
C GLN A 14 -14.98 10.19 3.23
N ARG A 15 -15.21 9.87 4.51
CA ARG A 15 -14.15 9.89 5.54
C ARG A 15 -13.27 8.66 5.50
N THR A 16 -13.85 7.49 5.24
CA THR A 16 -13.11 6.23 5.07
C THR A 16 -12.18 6.30 3.85
N VAL A 17 -12.69 6.82 2.74
CA VAL A 17 -11.95 6.99 1.50
C VAL A 17 -10.74 7.92 1.67
N LEU A 18 -10.91 9.03 2.37
CA LEU A 18 -9.81 9.96 2.64
C LEU A 18 -8.72 9.31 3.51
N SER A 19 -9.11 8.50 4.50
CA SER A 19 -8.16 7.73 5.32
C SER A 19 -7.38 6.70 4.49
N TRP A 20 -8.03 6.05 3.54
CA TRP A 20 -7.41 5.08 2.63
C TRP A 20 -6.44 5.74 1.65
N PHE A 21 -6.80 6.92 1.13
CA PHE A 21 -5.89 7.71 0.31
C PHE A 21 -4.62 8.08 1.06
N ARG A 22 -4.76 8.46 2.35
CA ARG A 22 -3.62 8.82 3.20
C ARG A 22 -2.66 7.66 3.41
N THR A 23 -3.17 6.46 3.69
CA THR A 23 -2.32 5.28 3.89
C THR A 23 -1.60 4.88 2.61
N VAL A 24 -2.29 4.89 1.46
CA VAL A 24 -1.68 4.61 0.16
C VAL A 24 -0.59 5.64 -0.18
N ALA A 25 -0.82 6.93 0.10
CA ALA A 25 0.18 7.98 -0.12
C ALA A 25 1.42 7.77 0.77
N VAL A 26 1.26 7.40 2.04
CA VAL A 26 2.38 7.09 2.93
C VAL A 26 3.17 5.88 2.44
N ILE A 27 2.49 4.81 2.00
CA ILE A 27 3.15 3.62 1.44
C ILE A 27 3.92 4.00 0.16
N PHE A 28 3.33 4.80 -0.71
CA PHE A 28 3.96 5.28 -1.95
C PHE A 28 5.23 6.10 -1.67
N LEU A 29 5.18 7.03 -0.70
CA LEU A 29 6.35 7.81 -0.29
C LEU A 29 7.45 6.92 0.30
N ASN A 30 7.08 5.93 1.12
CA ASN A 30 8.05 4.97 1.66
C ASN A 30 8.70 4.13 0.54
N ALA A 31 7.94 3.71 -0.47
CA ALA A 31 8.47 2.98 -1.61
C ALA A 31 9.47 3.81 -2.43
N LEU A 32 9.16 5.10 -2.66
CA LEU A 32 10.09 6.03 -3.30
C LEU A 32 11.37 6.23 -2.49
N LEU A 33 11.24 6.38 -1.17
CA LEU A 33 12.38 6.53 -0.29
C LEU A 33 13.25 5.27 -0.29
N LEU A 34 12.64 4.09 -0.23
CA LEU A 34 13.34 2.81 -0.30
C LEU A 34 14.08 2.64 -1.63
N MET A 35 13.46 3.03 -2.74
CA MET A 35 14.09 3.02 -4.06
C MET A 35 15.26 4.00 -4.14
N LYS A 36 15.13 5.20 -3.57
CA LYS A 36 16.24 6.17 -3.46
C LYS A 36 17.41 5.61 -2.64
N VAL A 37 17.11 4.97 -1.51
CA VAL A 37 18.14 4.32 -0.69
C VAL A 37 18.84 3.21 -1.48
N GLY A 38 18.10 2.37 -2.20
CA GLY A 38 18.67 1.34 -3.06
C GLY A 38 19.60 1.88 -4.15
N LEU A 39 19.25 3.03 -4.75
CA LEU A 39 20.09 3.71 -5.73
C LEU A 39 21.38 4.29 -5.10
N CYS A 40 21.29 4.88 -3.92
CA CYS A 40 22.46 5.43 -3.22
C CYS A 40 23.39 4.36 -2.66
N SER A 41 22.86 3.20 -2.26
CA SER A 41 23.63 2.10 -1.66
C SER A 41 24.08 1.04 -2.68
N GLU A 42 23.85 1.26 -3.99
CA GLU A 42 24.10 0.31 -5.09
C GLU A 42 23.52 -1.11 -4.87
N ASN A 43 22.51 -1.21 -4.00
CA ASN A 43 22.01 -2.49 -3.54
C ASN A 43 20.72 -2.83 -4.29
N THR A 44 20.87 -3.66 -5.31
CA THR A 44 19.81 -4.08 -6.24
C THR A 44 18.57 -4.63 -5.51
N LEU A 45 18.75 -5.25 -4.33
CA LEU A 45 17.63 -5.76 -3.54
C LEU A 45 16.66 -4.66 -3.11
N PHE A 46 17.15 -3.52 -2.64
CA PHE A 46 16.29 -2.41 -2.22
C PHE A 46 15.58 -1.75 -3.41
N ILE A 47 16.21 -1.70 -4.58
CA ILE A 47 15.60 -1.18 -5.80
C ILE A 47 14.44 -2.08 -6.24
N VAL A 48 14.63 -3.40 -6.24
CA VAL A 48 13.59 -4.36 -6.63
C VAL A 48 12.42 -4.36 -5.63
N LEU A 49 12.72 -4.37 -4.33
CA LEU A 49 11.70 -4.33 -3.27
C LEU A 49 10.94 -2.99 -3.24
N GLY A 50 11.65 -1.87 -3.41
CA GLY A 50 11.05 -0.55 -3.51
C GLY A 50 10.15 -0.42 -4.75
N GLY A 51 10.63 -0.88 -5.90
CA GLY A 51 9.88 -0.85 -7.16
C GLY A 51 8.61 -1.72 -7.12
N THR A 52 8.68 -2.90 -6.49
CA THR A 52 7.49 -3.76 -6.32
C THR A 52 6.44 -3.12 -5.43
N ILE A 53 6.83 -2.55 -4.28
CA ILE A 53 5.88 -1.82 -3.40
C ILE A 53 5.29 -0.61 -4.14
N LEU A 54 6.11 0.13 -4.89
CA LEU A 54 5.66 1.31 -5.63
C LEU A 54 4.58 0.95 -6.66
N LEU A 55 4.79 -0.13 -7.41
CA LEU A 55 3.84 -0.63 -8.40
C LEU A 55 2.53 -1.06 -7.73
N LEU A 56 2.60 -1.84 -6.64
CA LEU A 56 1.44 -2.28 -5.87
C LEU A 56 0.64 -1.08 -5.31
N ALA A 57 1.32 -0.09 -4.73
CA ALA A 57 0.69 1.11 -4.20
C ALA A 57 -0.03 1.92 -5.30
N THR A 58 0.59 2.03 -6.48
CA THR A 58 0.00 2.72 -7.64
C THR A 58 -1.26 2.01 -8.15
N LEU A 59 -1.24 0.67 -8.22
CA LEU A 59 -2.42 -0.12 -8.60
C LEU A 59 -3.55 -0.02 -7.57
N MET A 60 -3.24 0.02 -6.28
CA MET A 60 -4.25 0.25 -5.25
C MET A 60 -4.85 1.65 -5.36
N TYR A 61 -4.01 2.64 -5.59
CA TYR A 61 -4.43 4.02 -5.73
C TYR A 61 -5.42 4.17 -6.89
N SER A 62 -5.07 3.66 -8.07
CA SER A 62 -5.93 3.74 -9.25
C SER A 62 -7.25 3.00 -9.02
N TYR A 63 -7.20 1.81 -8.40
CA TYR A 63 -8.40 1.05 -8.05
C TYR A 63 -9.29 1.78 -7.03
N SER A 64 -8.69 2.40 -6.01
CA SER A 64 -9.44 3.17 -5.00
C SER A 64 -10.12 4.39 -5.62
N VAL A 65 -9.42 5.15 -6.47
CA VAL A 65 -9.99 6.29 -7.19
C VAL A 65 -11.16 5.86 -8.08
N GLN A 66 -10.98 4.79 -8.87
CA GLN A 66 -12.06 4.24 -9.71
C GLN A 66 -13.28 3.85 -8.87
N ARG A 67 -13.06 3.19 -7.73
CA ARG A 67 -14.12 2.75 -6.85
C ARG A 67 -14.87 3.91 -6.20
N ASN A 68 -14.18 4.98 -5.83
CA ASN A 68 -14.80 6.16 -5.21
C ASN A 68 -15.78 6.86 -6.14
N LEU A 69 -15.54 6.83 -7.45
CA LEU A 69 -16.45 7.40 -8.45
C LEU A 69 -17.76 6.61 -8.59
N ILE A 70 -17.79 5.35 -8.15
CA ILE A 70 -18.94 4.45 -8.30
C ILE A 70 -19.71 4.28 -6.96
N ILE A 71 -19.15 4.73 -5.83
CA ILE A 71 -19.74 4.63 -4.48
C ILE A 71 -21.11 5.33 -4.35
N ASP A 72 -21.41 6.34 -5.17
CA ASP A 72 -22.70 7.04 -5.17
C ASP A 72 -23.86 6.20 -5.73
N TYR A 73 -23.56 5.04 -6.33
CA TYR A 73 -24.55 4.11 -6.87
C TYR A 73 -24.80 2.94 -5.91
N ASN A 74 -26.02 2.37 -5.95
CA ASN A 74 -26.43 1.20 -5.17
C ASN A 74 -25.77 -0.11 -5.67
N ILE A 75 -24.44 -0.15 -5.64
CA ILE A 75 -23.62 -1.33 -5.91
C ILE A 75 -23.22 -2.01 -4.60
N GLU A 76 -22.99 -3.33 -4.65
CA GLU A 76 -22.50 -4.11 -3.51
C GLU A 76 -21.23 -3.47 -2.91
N LEU A 77 -21.32 -3.09 -1.63
CA LEU A 77 -20.27 -2.33 -0.93
C LEU A 77 -19.02 -3.16 -0.61
N VAL A 78 -19.08 -4.48 -0.71
CA VAL A 78 -17.98 -5.38 -0.39
C VAL A 78 -17.98 -6.52 -1.40
N ASP A 79 -17.07 -6.45 -2.36
CA ASP A 79 -16.74 -7.58 -3.23
C ASP A 79 -15.60 -8.38 -2.58
N ASN A 80 -15.75 -9.70 -2.56
CA ASN A 80 -14.72 -10.64 -2.11
C ASN A 80 -13.39 -10.43 -2.86
N LYS A 81 -13.44 -10.00 -4.12
CA LYS A 81 -12.23 -9.68 -4.89
C LYS A 81 -11.47 -8.50 -4.31
N THR A 82 -12.19 -7.43 -3.92
CA THR A 82 -11.58 -6.26 -3.28
C THR A 82 -10.95 -6.64 -1.94
N VAL A 83 -11.64 -7.43 -1.13
CA VAL A 83 -11.12 -7.90 0.17
C VAL A 83 -9.86 -8.75 -0.02
N ASN A 84 -9.87 -9.68 -0.98
CA ASN A 84 -8.72 -10.54 -1.23
C ASN A 84 -7.52 -9.75 -1.76
N MET A 85 -7.75 -8.72 -2.59
CA MET A 85 -6.68 -7.82 -3.06
C MET A 85 -5.99 -7.09 -1.89
N HIS A 86 -6.77 -6.50 -0.96
CA HIS A 86 -6.22 -5.83 0.23
C HIS A 86 -5.45 -6.80 1.13
N ARG A 87 -5.95 -8.02 1.29
CA ARG A 87 -5.28 -9.08 2.04
C ARG A 87 -3.93 -9.45 1.43
N THR A 88 -3.88 -9.71 0.12
CA THR A 88 -2.63 -10.05 -0.57
C THR A 88 -1.58 -8.96 -0.45
N ILE A 89 -1.99 -7.69 -0.57
CA ILE A 89 -1.07 -6.56 -0.46
C ILE A 89 -0.53 -6.41 0.95
N SER A 90 -1.37 -6.62 1.96
CA SER A 90 -0.94 -6.58 3.37
C SER A 90 0.06 -7.69 3.68
N ILE A 91 -0.16 -8.90 3.13
CA ILE A 91 0.78 -10.02 3.27
C ILE A 91 2.11 -9.70 2.57
N LEU A 92 2.08 -9.21 1.33
CA LEU A 92 3.29 -8.84 0.60
C LEU A 92 4.08 -7.75 1.33
N LEU A 93 3.40 -6.72 1.83
CA LEU A 93 4.02 -5.64 2.59
C LEU A 93 4.68 -6.16 3.88
N SER A 94 4.02 -7.07 4.58
CA SER A 94 4.58 -7.72 5.78
C SER A 94 5.84 -8.52 5.46
N ILE A 95 5.84 -9.29 4.36
CA ILE A 95 7.02 -10.08 3.94
C ILE A 95 8.18 -9.14 3.64
N ILE A 96 7.94 -8.07 2.88
CA ILE A 96 9.01 -7.12 2.55
C ILE A 96 9.53 -6.41 3.81
N ALA A 97 8.66 -6.02 4.74
CA ALA A 97 9.08 -5.43 6.01
C ALA A 97 9.97 -6.38 6.83
N PHE A 98 9.64 -7.68 6.88
CA PHE A 98 10.48 -8.68 7.54
C PHE A 98 11.84 -8.86 6.87
N LEU A 99 11.88 -8.90 5.52
CA LEU A 99 13.14 -9.00 4.77
C LEU A 99 14.05 -7.80 5.02
N LEU A 100 13.49 -6.58 5.00
CA LEU A 100 14.23 -5.36 5.31
C LEU A 100 14.75 -5.38 6.74
N PHE A 101 13.91 -5.75 7.72
CA PHE A 101 14.31 -5.85 9.11
C PHE A 101 15.47 -6.82 9.31
N PHE A 102 15.38 -8.01 8.71
CA PHE A 102 16.44 -9.01 8.80
C PHE A 102 17.74 -8.53 8.15
N TYR A 103 17.66 -7.87 6.99
CA TYR A 103 18.82 -7.30 6.31
C TYR A 103 19.51 -6.22 7.17
N PHE A 104 18.74 -5.31 7.76
CA PHE A 104 19.29 -4.27 8.64
C PHE A 104 19.88 -4.86 9.93
N ALA A 105 19.22 -5.84 10.55
CA ALA A 105 19.71 -6.50 11.75
C ALA A 105 21.02 -7.25 11.49
N HIS A 106 21.11 -7.94 10.35
CA HIS A 106 22.32 -8.63 9.92
C HIS A 106 23.47 -7.64 9.71
N ASN A 107 23.27 -6.58 8.94
CA ASN A 107 24.31 -5.56 8.72
C ASN A 107 24.78 -4.90 10.01
N LEU A 108 23.86 -4.56 10.92
CA LEU A 108 24.19 -3.95 12.21
C LEU A 108 25.07 -4.88 13.06
N PHE A 109 24.76 -6.18 13.08
CA PHE A 109 25.52 -7.17 13.83
C PHE A 109 26.93 -7.36 13.24
N TYR A 110 27.03 -7.39 11.91
CA TYR A 110 28.33 -7.46 11.23
C TYR A 110 29.21 -6.26 11.55
N ASP A 111 28.67 -5.04 11.52
CA ASP A 111 29.43 -3.83 11.84
C ASP A 111 29.88 -3.81 13.31
N PHE A 112 29.00 -4.21 14.24
CA PHE A 112 29.35 -4.31 15.65
C PHE A 112 30.47 -5.33 15.92
N SER A 113 30.50 -6.44 15.19
CA SER A 113 31.56 -7.45 15.31
C SER A 113 32.93 -7.02 14.76
N ARG A 114 32.98 -5.89 14.05
CA ARG A 114 34.19 -5.35 13.40
C ARG A 114 34.86 -4.23 14.21
N LEU A 115 34.21 -3.74 15.27
CA LEU A 115 34.70 -2.75 16.23
C LEU A 115 35.39 -3.42 17.41
#